data_AF-A0A956CD00-F1
#
_entry.id   AF-A0A956CD00-F1
#
_cell.length_a   1.000
_cell.length_b   1.000
_cell.length_c   1.000
_cell.angle_alpha   90.00
_cell.angle_beta   90.00
_cell.angle_gamma   90.00
#
_symmetry.space_group_name_H-M   'P 1'
#
loop_
_entity.id
_entity.type
_entity.pdbx_description
1 polymer ?
#
loop_
_entity_poly.entity_id
_entity_poly.type
_entity_poly.pdbx_seq_one_letter_code
_entity_poly.pdbx_strand_id
1 'polypeptide(L)'
;MEAVTEATLEYVREFYASMPASYRALYDETAAKRHARIARDRAGTAAKVGLLDASQGAQAVLCVVAEDRPGLLATISAALVLSDFDVMDAEAHTRKTPVGIAEAVDLFWIRRAEPERRGESIRSEEAASFEQLLLDLLEGKLDLKQARERGTVPPAGGETVVRFLEDADGQLSTLEVETSDRSGLLLALSQALFEQKVTIDESEVKTFEGKVRDRFHIVELSGAPISPERRLEIQVAVIGALELPRNPS
;
A
#
# COMPACT_ATOMS: atom_id res chain seq x y z
N MET A 1 28.38 -13.30 11.44
CA MET A 1 27.40 -12.84 12.43
C MET A 1 27.87 -11.48 12.90
N GLU A 2 27.43 -10.42 12.21
CA GLU A 2 27.80 -9.04 12.55
C GLU A 2 27.18 -8.71 13.91
N ALA A 3 27.99 -8.23 14.86
CA ALA A 3 27.48 -7.80 16.15
C ALA A 3 26.53 -6.63 15.95
N VAL A 4 25.24 -6.84 16.21
CA VAL A 4 24.25 -5.77 16.16
C VAL A 4 24.60 -4.76 17.25
N THR A 5 24.94 -3.53 16.87
CA THR A 5 25.34 -2.48 17.83
C THR A 5 24.17 -2.10 18.74
N GLU A 6 24.46 -1.64 19.96
CA GLU A 6 23.43 -1.15 20.91
C GLU A 6 22.55 -0.07 20.29
N ALA A 7 23.16 0.86 19.54
CA ALA A 7 22.45 1.91 18.81
C ALA A 7 21.47 1.34 17.76
N THR A 8 21.80 0.21 17.12
CA THR A 8 20.87 -0.48 16.20
C THR A 8 19.68 -1.05 16.96
N LEU A 9 19.89 -1.64 18.15
CA LEU A 9 18.80 -2.19 18.96
C LEU A 9 17.90 -1.10 19.51
N GLU A 10 18.47 0.02 19.95
CA GLU A 10 17.74 1.20 20.42
C GLU A 10 16.83 1.75 19.31
N TYR A 11 17.38 1.97 18.11
CA TYR A 11 16.61 2.43 16.95
C TYR A 11 15.44 1.49 16.61
N VAL A 12 15.65 0.17 16.67
CA VAL A 12 14.58 -0.82 16.40
C VAL A 12 13.46 -0.71 17.43
N ARG A 13 13.79 -0.53 18.71
CA ARG A 13 12.79 -0.35 19.77
C ARG A 13 12.00 0.94 19.59
N GLU A 14 12.68 2.05 19.26
CA GLU A 14 12.02 3.32 18.96
C GLU A 14 11.10 3.23 17.74
N PHE A 15 11.58 2.61 16.66
CA PHE A 15 10.78 2.32 15.47
C PHE A 15 9.53 1.53 15.85
N TYR A 16 9.69 0.39 16.53
CA TYR A 16 8.58 -0.46 16.94
C TYR A 16 7.58 0.25 17.87
N ALA A 17 8.07 1.01 18.85
CA ALA A 17 7.24 1.77 19.78
C ALA A 17 6.41 2.85 19.08
N SER A 18 6.90 3.42 17.99
CA SER A 18 6.19 4.45 17.22
C SER A 18 5.19 3.92 16.18
N MET A 19 5.19 2.62 15.90
CA MET A 19 4.23 2.01 14.97
C MET A 19 2.80 2.04 15.53
N PRO A 20 1.75 1.93 14.69
CA PRO A 20 0.38 1.81 15.18
C PRO A 20 0.16 0.49 15.94
N ALA A 21 -0.93 0.43 16.71
CA ALA A 21 -1.28 -0.76 17.47
C ALA A 21 -1.58 -1.97 16.57
N SER A 22 -2.18 -1.72 15.39
CA SER A 22 -2.44 -2.74 14.36
C SER A 22 -1.14 -3.45 13.93
N TYR A 23 -0.10 -2.69 13.61
CA TYR A 23 1.22 -3.26 13.28
C TYR A 23 1.82 -4.07 14.43
N ARG A 24 1.80 -3.54 15.66
CA ARG A 24 2.36 -4.23 16.84
C ARG A 24 1.59 -5.50 17.23
N ALA A 25 0.36 -5.67 16.75
CA ALA A 25 -0.40 -6.89 16.93
C ALA A 25 0.05 -8.01 15.96
N LEU A 26 0.61 -7.63 14.80
CA LEU A 26 1.04 -8.55 13.74
C LEU A 26 2.53 -8.91 13.83
N TYR A 27 3.36 -7.95 14.27
CA TYR A 27 4.82 -8.09 14.27
C TYR A 27 5.39 -7.96 15.66
N ASP A 28 6.41 -8.77 15.97
CA ASP A 28 7.26 -8.56 17.14
C ASP A 28 8.47 -7.68 16.81
N GLU A 29 9.28 -7.35 17.82
CA GLU A 29 10.51 -6.59 17.62
C GLU A 29 11.50 -7.30 16.68
N THR A 30 11.48 -8.63 16.60
CA THR A 30 12.40 -9.39 15.74
C THR A 30 12.03 -9.24 14.27
N ALA A 31 10.75 -9.35 13.93
CA ALA A 31 10.24 -9.09 12.59
C ALA A 31 10.44 -7.62 12.21
N ALA A 32 10.16 -6.69 13.14
CA ALA A 32 10.30 -5.26 12.94
C ALA A 32 11.74 -4.80 12.65
N LYS A 33 12.77 -5.55 13.08
CA LYS A 33 14.19 -5.24 12.74
C LYS A 33 14.41 -5.04 11.26
N ARG A 34 13.74 -5.82 10.41
CA ARG A 34 13.92 -5.74 8.95
C ARG A 34 13.30 -4.46 8.38
N HIS A 35 12.11 -4.11 8.85
CA HIS A 35 11.42 -2.88 8.43
C HIS A 35 12.15 -1.64 8.95
N ALA A 36 12.58 -1.66 10.21
CA ALA A 36 13.38 -0.61 10.84
C ALA A 36 14.67 -0.36 10.06
N ARG A 37 15.36 -1.41 9.61
CA ARG A 37 16.57 -1.27 8.78
C ARG A 37 16.27 -0.49 7.49
N ILE A 38 15.20 -0.82 6.79
CA ILE A 38 14.81 -0.13 5.55
C ILE A 38 14.47 1.33 5.84
N ALA A 39 13.73 1.60 6.91
CA ALA A 39 13.40 2.96 7.33
C ALA A 39 14.65 3.79 7.65
N ARG A 40 15.63 3.20 8.35
CA ARG A 40 16.91 3.85 8.64
C ARG A 40 17.71 4.11 7.36
N ASP A 41 17.75 3.13 6.46
CA ASP A 41 18.52 3.18 5.23
C ASP A 41 17.89 4.17 4.20
N ARG A 42 16.65 4.65 4.42
CA ARG A 42 16.05 5.77 3.66
C ARG A 42 16.88 7.04 3.75
N ALA A 43 17.53 7.29 4.89
CA ALA A 43 18.51 8.37 5.05
C ALA A 43 18.08 9.75 4.48
N GLY A 44 16.77 10.07 4.56
CA GLY A 44 16.21 11.33 4.07
C GLY A 44 15.79 11.36 2.60
N THR A 45 15.88 10.25 1.85
CA THR A 45 15.27 10.15 0.52
C THR A 45 13.74 10.12 0.60
N ALA A 46 13.06 10.43 -0.50
CA ALA A 46 11.59 10.45 -0.55
C ALA A 46 10.96 9.08 -0.23
N ALA A 47 11.63 7.99 -0.66
CA ALA A 47 11.25 6.62 -0.37
C ALA A 47 12.48 5.70 -0.33
N LYS A 48 12.32 4.54 0.30
CA LYS A 48 13.27 3.41 0.29
C LYS A 48 12.48 2.11 0.18
N VAL A 49 12.99 1.16 -0.60
CA VAL A 49 12.36 -0.14 -0.79
C VAL A 49 13.33 -1.25 -0.40
N GLY A 50 12.84 -2.21 0.36
CA GLY A 50 13.56 -3.45 0.65
C GLY A 50 12.75 -4.66 0.24
N LEU A 51 13.45 -5.66 -0.31
CA LEU A 51 12.89 -6.97 -0.61
C LEU A 51 13.09 -7.89 0.61
N LEU A 52 11.98 -8.33 1.21
CA LEU A 52 11.98 -9.26 2.34
C LEU A 52 11.61 -10.66 1.84
N ASP A 53 12.20 -11.67 2.48
CA ASP A 53 11.89 -13.09 2.30
C ASP A 53 11.92 -13.61 0.85
N ALA A 54 13.00 -13.32 0.12
CA ALA A 54 13.25 -13.88 -1.22
C ALA A 54 13.60 -15.40 -1.23
N SER A 55 13.61 -16.07 -0.07
CA SER A 55 14.28 -17.37 0.11
C SER A 55 13.37 -18.60 0.20
N GLN A 56 12.04 -18.47 0.16
CA GLN A 56 11.12 -19.61 0.26
C GLN A 56 9.88 -19.46 -0.66
N GLY A 57 10.09 -19.43 -1.98
CA GLY A 57 9.02 -19.54 -2.98
C GLY A 57 9.00 -18.46 -4.06
N ALA A 58 7.90 -18.38 -4.80
CA ALA A 58 7.66 -17.38 -5.85
C ALA A 58 6.99 -16.09 -5.32
N GLN A 59 6.72 -16.04 -4.01
CA GLN A 59 6.10 -14.92 -3.32
C GLN A 59 7.20 -14.12 -2.62
N ALA A 60 7.23 -12.81 -2.84
CA ALA A 60 8.19 -11.92 -2.20
C ALA A 60 7.46 -10.75 -1.56
N VAL A 61 8.07 -10.14 -0.53
CA VAL A 61 7.47 -9.00 0.16
C VAL A 61 8.30 -7.76 -0.14
N LEU A 62 7.68 -6.75 -0.77
CA LEU A 62 8.27 -5.42 -0.85
C LEU A 62 7.86 -4.64 0.39
N CYS A 63 8.84 -4.15 1.13
CA CYS A 63 8.65 -3.17 2.18
C CYS A 63 9.05 -1.79 1.66
N VAL A 64 8.07 -0.90 1.56
CA VAL A 64 8.24 0.48 1.11
C VAL A 64 8.17 1.39 2.33
N VAL A 65 9.21 2.18 2.55
CA VAL A 65 9.23 3.23 3.58
C VAL A 65 9.34 4.57 2.90
N ALA A 66 8.40 5.48 3.17
CA ALA A 66 8.35 6.78 2.53
C ALA A 66 7.81 7.87 3.48
N GLU A 67 8.05 9.13 3.15
CA GLU A 67 7.32 10.22 3.80
C GLU A 67 5.84 10.14 3.41
N ASP A 68 4.97 10.02 4.42
CA ASP A 68 3.55 9.85 4.21
C ASP A 68 2.89 11.15 3.75
N ARG A 69 2.06 11.03 2.70
CA ARG A 69 1.36 12.15 2.07
C ARG A 69 0.12 11.67 1.32
N PRO A 70 -0.90 12.53 1.15
CA PRO A 70 -2.07 12.19 0.34
C PRO A 70 -1.66 11.68 -1.05
N GLY A 71 -2.20 10.52 -1.44
CA GLY A 71 -1.93 9.89 -2.74
C GLY A 71 -0.66 9.03 -2.80
N LEU A 72 0.06 8.86 -1.69
CA LEU A 72 1.24 7.98 -1.64
C LEU A 72 0.91 6.54 -2.06
N LEU A 73 -0.11 5.92 -1.46
CA LEU A 73 -0.51 4.55 -1.80
C LEU A 73 -0.90 4.40 -3.28
N ALA A 74 -1.53 5.42 -3.87
CA ALA A 74 -1.85 5.44 -5.30
C ALA A 74 -0.59 5.50 -6.17
N THR A 75 0.43 6.22 -5.71
CA THR A 75 1.74 6.30 -6.40
C THR A 75 2.51 4.99 -6.30
N ILE A 76 2.52 4.35 -5.12
CA ILE A 76 3.13 3.03 -4.90
C ILE A 76 2.43 1.98 -5.78
N SER A 77 1.10 1.97 -5.77
CA SER A 77 0.29 1.07 -6.60
C SER A 77 0.56 1.25 -8.09
N ALA A 78 0.82 2.49 -8.54
CA ALA A 78 1.17 2.77 -9.92
C ALA A 78 2.54 2.17 -10.28
N ALA A 79 3.52 2.32 -9.39
CA ALA A 79 4.84 1.72 -9.56
C ALA A 79 4.76 0.18 -9.62
N LEU A 80 3.87 -0.44 -8.83
CA LEU A 80 3.66 -1.90 -8.81
C LEU A 80 3.14 -2.39 -10.16
N VAL A 81 2.10 -1.73 -10.69
CA VAL A 81 1.53 -2.03 -12.02
C VAL A 81 2.57 -1.84 -13.13
N LEU A 82 3.34 -0.75 -13.09
CA LEU A 82 4.37 -0.47 -14.10
C LEU A 82 5.56 -1.43 -14.05
N SER A 83 5.77 -2.09 -12.91
CA SER A 83 6.82 -3.09 -12.71
C SER A 83 6.34 -4.53 -12.93
N ASP A 84 5.13 -4.72 -13.46
CA ASP A 84 4.50 -6.03 -13.69
C ASP A 84 4.41 -6.89 -12.42
N PHE A 85 4.19 -6.23 -11.27
CA PHE A 85 3.94 -6.87 -9.99
C PHE A 85 2.44 -6.90 -9.67
N ASP A 86 1.98 -8.08 -9.29
CA ASP A 86 0.61 -8.33 -8.85
C ASP A 86 0.59 -8.48 -7.33
N VAL A 87 -0.31 -7.76 -6.68
CA VAL A 87 -0.43 -7.71 -5.21
C VAL A 87 -1.38 -8.81 -4.77
N MET A 88 -0.91 -9.71 -3.92
CA MET A 88 -1.73 -10.77 -3.34
C MET A 88 -2.27 -10.39 -1.97
N ASP A 89 -1.46 -9.66 -1.20
CA ASP A 89 -1.75 -9.17 0.14
C ASP A 89 -1.00 -7.85 0.32
N ALA A 90 -1.55 -6.93 1.11
CA ALA A 90 -0.87 -5.68 1.46
C ALA A 90 -1.30 -5.15 2.82
N GLU A 91 -0.34 -4.53 3.49
CA GLU A 91 -0.53 -3.85 4.76
C GLU A 91 0.13 -2.47 4.66
N ALA A 92 -0.62 -1.41 4.92
CA ALA A 92 -0.10 -0.04 4.98
C ALA A 92 -0.22 0.50 6.40
N HIS A 93 0.85 1.09 6.89
CA HIS A 93 0.92 1.61 8.25
C HIS A 93 1.61 2.96 8.29
N THR A 94 1.02 3.89 9.03
CA THR A 94 1.62 5.21 9.26
C THR A 94 2.17 5.32 10.68
N ARG A 95 3.42 5.74 10.81
CA ARG A 95 4.07 6.06 12.09
C ARG A 95 4.43 7.53 12.17
N LYS A 96 4.55 8.05 13.39
CA LYS A 96 5.19 9.35 13.63
C LYS A 96 6.65 9.12 14.04
N THR A 97 7.57 9.64 13.23
CA THR A 97 8.99 9.63 13.58
C THR A 97 9.27 10.49 14.82
N PRO A 98 10.41 10.32 15.52
CA PRO A 98 10.77 11.16 16.67
C PRO A 98 10.83 12.67 16.36
N VAL A 99 11.09 13.04 15.10
CA VAL A 99 11.11 14.43 14.63
C VAL A 99 9.73 14.93 14.16
N GLY A 100 8.67 14.14 14.33
CA GLY A 100 7.28 14.52 14.06
C GLY A 100 6.82 14.37 12.61
N ILE A 101 7.67 13.83 11.73
CA ILE A 101 7.31 13.54 10.33
C ILE A 101 6.48 12.27 10.28
N ALA A 102 5.40 12.27 9.50
CA ALA A 102 4.61 11.08 9.19
C ALA A 102 5.39 10.20 8.19
N GLU A 103 5.58 8.94 8.52
CA GLU A 103 6.31 7.98 7.70
C GLU A 103 5.43 6.75 7.47
N ALA A 104 5.22 6.42 6.21
CA ALA A 104 4.52 5.21 5.79
C ALA A 104 5.50 4.03 5.80
N VAL A 105 5.04 2.89 6.26
CA VAL A 105 5.74 1.60 6.27
C VAL A 105 4.76 0.57 5.70
N ASP A 106 4.85 0.37 4.38
CA ASP A 106 3.91 -0.44 3.63
C ASP A 106 4.56 -1.76 3.22
N LEU A 107 3.84 -2.86 3.36
CA LEU A 107 4.25 -4.21 3.05
C LEU A 107 3.34 -4.75 1.95
N PHE A 108 3.94 -5.22 0.85
CA PHE A 108 3.22 -5.77 -0.29
C PHE A 108 3.72 -7.18 -0.58
N TRP A 109 2.86 -8.18 -0.40
CA TRP A 109 3.13 -9.54 -0.84
C TRP A 109 2.81 -9.62 -2.32
N ILE A 110 3.86 -9.74 -3.11
CA ILE A 110 3.76 -9.65 -4.56
C ILE A 110 4.18 -10.96 -5.23
N ARG A 111 3.66 -11.11 -6.45
CA ARG A 111 4.09 -12.10 -7.44
C ARG A 111 4.23 -11.43 -8.79
N ARG A 112 4.75 -12.14 -9.77
CA ARG A 112 4.74 -11.67 -11.17
C ARG A 112 3.30 -11.65 -11.71
N ALA A 113 2.94 -10.57 -12.38
CA ALA A 113 1.62 -10.42 -13.00
C ALA A 113 1.43 -11.41 -14.16
N GLU A 114 2.48 -11.62 -14.97
CA GLU A 114 2.49 -12.56 -16.09
C GLU A 114 2.26 -14.02 -15.62
N PRO A 115 1.19 -14.70 -16.07
CA PRO A 115 0.85 -16.06 -15.62
C PRO A 115 1.98 -17.07 -15.81
N GLU A 116 2.68 -16.99 -16.94
CA GLU A 116 3.81 -17.87 -17.33
C GLU A 116 4.97 -17.76 -16.34
N ARG A 117 5.13 -16.60 -15.70
CA ARG A 117 6.27 -16.26 -14.85
C ARG A 117 5.94 -16.31 -13.36
N ARG A 118 4.70 -16.63 -12.97
CA ARG A 118 4.26 -16.64 -11.56
C ARG A 118 5.08 -17.55 -10.64
N GLY A 119 5.80 -18.54 -11.19
CA GLY A 119 6.71 -19.41 -10.43
C GLY A 119 8.13 -18.86 -10.26
N GLU A 120 8.50 -17.78 -10.95
CA GLU A 120 9.82 -17.16 -10.89
C GLU A 120 9.95 -16.25 -9.67
N SER A 121 11.05 -16.40 -8.93
CA SER A 121 11.37 -15.49 -7.82
C SER A 121 11.65 -14.07 -8.32
N ILE A 122 11.29 -13.09 -7.47
CA ILE A 122 11.57 -11.67 -7.70
C ILE A 122 12.96 -11.37 -7.17
N ARG A 123 13.79 -10.70 -7.98
CA ARG A 123 15.21 -10.47 -7.67
C ARG A 123 15.44 -9.09 -7.05
N SER A 124 16.55 -8.93 -6.34
CA SER A 124 16.94 -7.67 -5.71
C SER A 124 17.13 -6.54 -6.72
N GLU A 125 17.58 -6.83 -7.94
CA GLU A 125 17.73 -5.82 -9.01
C GLU A 125 16.37 -5.28 -9.47
N GLU A 126 15.34 -6.11 -9.43
CA GLU A 126 13.96 -5.72 -9.78
C GLU A 126 13.37 -4.84 -8.68
N ALA A 127 13.61 -5.16 -7.40
CA ALA A 127 13.25 -4.29 -6.28
C ALA A 127 13.97 -2.93 -6.34
N ALA A 128 15.25 -2.91 -6.73
CA ALA A 128 16.00 -1.67 -6.93
C ALA A 128 15.47 -0.84 -8.12
N SER A 129 15.05 -1.51 -9.19
CA SER A 129 14.43 -0.85 -10.34
C SER A 129 13.06 -0.25 -9.96
N PHE A 130 12.28 -0.97 -9.16
CA PHE A 130 11.03 -0.48 -8.58
C PHE A 130 11.26 0.74 -7.67
N GLU A 131 12.30 0.72 -6.82
CA GLU A 131 12.65 1.87 -5.97
C GLU A 131 12.90 3.13 -6.81
N GLN A 132 13.68 3.02 -7.90
CA GLN A 132 13.94 4.16 -8.77
C GLN A 132 12.70 4.66 -9.50
N LEU A 133 11.87 3.74 -9.99
CA LEU A 133 10.61 4.09 -10.61
C LEU A 133 9.67 4.84 -9.65
N LEU A 134 9.58 4.38 -8.39
CA LEU A 134 8.80 5.03 -7.36
C LEU A 134 9.32 6.44 -7.05
N LEU A 135 10.65 6.61 -6.94
CA LEU A 135 11.26 7.92 -6.73
C LEU A 135 10.95 8.88 -7.89
N ASP A 136 11.07 8.42 -9.14
CA ASP A 136 10.77 9.24 -10.31
C ASP A 136 9.28 9.66 -10.36
N LEU A 137 8.36 8.78 -9.94
CA LEU A 137 6.93 9.11 -9.81
C LEU A 137 6.68 10.12 -8.68
N LEU A 138 7.30 9.94 -7.52
CA LEU A 138 7.17 10.84 -6.37
C LEU A 138 7.75 12.24 -6.63
N GLU A 139 8.74 12.33 -7.52
CA GLU A 139 9.34 13.59 -7.99
C GLU A 139 8.58 14.20 -9.19
N GLY A 140 7.56 13.52 -9.70
CA GLY A 140 6.75 13.99 -10.84
C GLY A 140 7.46 13.94 -12.19
N LYS A 141 8.55 13.17 -12.31
CA LYS A 141 9.28 12.96 -13.57
C LYS A 141 8.54 12.02 -14.52
N LEU A 142 7.66 11.18 -13.98
CA LEU A 142 6.85 10.22 -14.73
C LEU A 142 5.36 10.49 -14.49
N ASP A 143 4.56 10.36 -15.55
CA ASP A 143 3.11 10.57 -15.48
C ASP A 143 2.39 9.28 -15.02
N LEU A 144 1.61 9.40 -13.95
CA LEU A 144 0.76 8.33 -13.41
C LEU A 144 -0.28 7.81 -14.43
N LYS A 145 -0.58 8.56 -15.49
CA LYS A 145 -1.49 8.12 -16.56
C LYS A 145 -1.08 6.81 -17.21
N GLN A 146 0.22 6.57 -17.41
CA GLN A 146 0.68 5.31 -18.03
C GLN A 146 0.32 4.08 -17.19
N ALA A 147 0.41 4.20 -15.86
CA ALA A 147 0.01 3.14 -14.96
C ALA A 147 -1.50 2.90 -15.00
N ARG A 148 -2.30 3.97 -15.15
CA ARG A 148 -3.76 3.88 -15.26
C ARG A 148 -4.18 3.08 -16.47
N GLU A 149 -3.58 3.38 -17.63
CA GLU A 149 -3.87 2.69 -18.90
C GLU A 149 -3.49 1.20 -18.86
N ARG A 150 -2.43 0.83 -18.13
CA ARG A 150 -2.05 -0.57 -17.94
C ARG A 150 -2.90 -1.31 -16.91
N GLY A 151 -3.36 -0.62 -15.88
CA GLY A 151 -4.19 -1.19 -14.80
C GLY A 151 -5.66 -1.42 -15.17
N THR A 152 -6.10 -1.06 -16.38
CA THR A 152 -7.48 -1.28 -16.83
C THR A 152 -7.68 -2.71 -17.33
N VAL A 153 -7.66 -3.69 -16.43
CA VAL A 153 -8.24 -5.00 -16.73
C VAL A 153 -9.74 -4.92 -16.42
N PRO A 154 -10.64 -5.14 -17.40
CA PRO A 154 -12.08 -5.17 -17.15
C PRO A 154 -12.40 -6.19 -16.06
N PRO A 155 -13.36 -5.91 -15.16
CA PRO A 155 -13.71 -6.87 -14.12
C PRO A 155 -14.21 -8.16 -14.78
N ALA A 156 -13.81 -9.32 -14.27
CA ALA A 156 -14.23 -10.63 -14.78
C ALA A 156 -15.72 -10.96 -14.48
N GLY A 157 -16.53 -9.95 -14.16
CA GLY A 157 -17.83 -10.09 -13.51
C GLY A 157 -17.69 -10.30 -12.00
N GLY A 158 -18.77 -10.01 -11.27
CA GLY A 158 -18.84 -10.12 -9.81
C GLY A 158 -19.57 -8.94 -9.19
N GLU A 159 -20.18 -9.16 -8.04
CA GLU A 159 -20.79 -8.10 -7.24
C GLU A 159 -19.68 -7.32 -6.52
N THR A 160 -19.64 -6.01 -6.70
CA THR A 160 -18.80 -5.10 -5.92
C THR A 160 -19.61 -4.60 -4.73
N VAL A 161 -19.15 -4.84 -3.52
CA VAL A 161 -19.79 -4.35 -2.29
C VAL A 161 -18.87 -3.36 -1.62
N VAL A 162 -19.34 -2.13 -1.41
CA VAL A 162 -18.60 -1.07 -0.73
C VAL A 162 -19.38 -0.60 0.48
N ARG A 163 -18.81 -0.72 1.68
CA ARG A 163 -19.47 -0.38 2.95
C ARG A 163 -18.52 0.31 3.91
N PHE A 164 -19.08 1.15 4.78
CA PHE A 164 -18.36 1.70 5.92
C PHE A 164 -18.56 0.83 7.14
N LEU A 165 -17.49 0.58 7.87
CA LEU A 165 -17.45 -0.16 9.13
C LEU A 165 -17.06 0.79 10.27
N GLU A 166 -17.58 0.49 11.45
CA GLU A 166 -17.22 1.21 12.68
C GLU A 166 -15.83 0.76 13.14
N ASP A 167 -15.01 1.71 13.57
CA ASP A 167 -13.77 1.45 14.29
C ASP A 167 -14.02 1.14 15.77
N ALA A 168 -12.94 0.96 16.53
CA ALA A 168 -13.01 0.67 17.96
C ALA A 168 -13.69 1.79 18.79
N ASP A 169 -13.73 3.01 18.27
CA ASP A 169 -14.34 4.19 18.90
C ASP A 169 -15.78 4.43 18.39
N GLY A 170 -16.32 3.52 17.57
CA GLY A 170 -17.66 3.60 17.01
C GLY A 170 -17.80 4.60 15.86
N GLN A 171 -16.69 5.09 15.29
CA GLN A 171 -16.72 5.97 14.12
C GLN A 171 -16.71 5.16 12.83
N LEU A 172 -17.56 5.53 11.88
CA LEU A 172 -17.58 4.94 10.53
C LEU A 172 -16.41 5.48 9.69
N SER A 173 -15.20 5.04 10.02
CA SER A 173 -13.92 5.51 9.45
C SER A 173 -13.27 4.48 8.53
N THR A 174 -13.71 3.22 8.56
CA THR A 174 -13.13 2.15 7.73
C THR A 174 -14.02 1.87 6.52
N LEU A 175 -13.47 2.03 5.32
CA LEU A 175 -14.09 1.61 4.07
C LEU A 175 -13.69 0.17 3.75
N GLU A 176 -14.65 -0.75 3.70
CA GLU A 176 -14.46 -2.12 3.25
C GLU A 176 -15.00 -2.29 1.82
N VAL A 177 -14.17 -2.81 0.94
CA VAL A 177 -14.49 -3.12 -0.46
C VAL A 177 -14.32 -4.62 -0.68
N GLU A 178 -15.38 -5.28 -1.14
CA GLU A 178 -15.33 -6.66 -1.60
C GLU A 178 -15.61 -6.72 -3.09
N THR A 179 -14.68 -7.28 -3.86
CA THR A 179 -14.80 -7.39 -5.33
C THR A 179 -14.02 -8.60 -5.84
N SER A 180 -14.22 -8.98 -7.09
CA SER A 180 -13.37 -9.95 -7.79
C SER A 180 -11.94 -9.42 -7.93
N ASP A 181 -10.95 -10.30 -7.74
CA ASP A 181 -9.53 -9.98 -7.90
C ASP A 181 -9.18 -9.65 -9.37
N ARG A 182 -8.32 -8.66 -9.57
CA ARG A 182 -7.75 -8.30 -10.87
C ARG A 182 -6.49 -7.46 -10.71
N SER A 183 -5.62 -7.56 -11.72
CA SER A 183 -4.44 -6.70 -11.81
C SER A 183 -4.84 -5.22 -11.84
N GLY A 184 -4.15 -4.40 -11.05
CA GLY A 184 -4.41 -2.97 -10.93
C GLY A 184 -5.57 -2.59 -10.00
N LEU A 185 -6.20 -3.55 -9.30
CA LEU A 185 -7.30 -3.24 -8.37
C LEU A 185 -6.90 -2.22 -7.29
N LEU A 186 -5.77 -2.45 -6.61
CA LEU A 186 -5.29 -1.54 -5.57
C LEU A 186 -5.01 -0.13 -6.12
N LEU A 187 -4.52 -0.03 -7.36
CA LEU A 187 -4.32 1.25 -8.04
C LEU A 187 -5.65 1.95 -8.28
N ALA A 188 -6.66 1.25 -8.79
CA ALA A 188 -7.98 1.82 -9.04
C ALA A 188 -8.63 2.35 -7.75
N LEU A 189 -8.55 1.58 -6.67
CA LEU A 189 -9.09 1.95 -5.35
C LEU A 189 -8.38 3.15 -4.74
N SER A 190 -7.06 3.05 -4.58
CA SER A 190 -6.25 4.12 -3.97
C SER A 190 -6.33 5.43 -4.77
N GLN A 191 -6.44 5.35 -6.10
CA GLN A 191 -6.66 6.54 -6.94
C GLN A 191 -8.07 7.12 -6.78
N ALA A 192 -9.12 6.30 -6.74
CA ALA A 192 -10.47 6.78 -6.55
C ALA A 192 -10.60 7.52 -5.21
N LEU A 193 -10.00 6.97 -4.15
CA LEU A 193 -9.93 7.60 -2.83
C LEU A 193 -9.14 8.92 -2.87
N PHE A 194 -7.97 8.91 -3.51
CA PHE A 194 -7.17 10.14 -3.64
C PHE A 194 -7.89 11.23 -4.45
N GLU A 195 -8.58 10.88 -5.54
CA GLU A 195 -9.39 11.79 -6.34
C GLU A 195 -10.58 12.36 -5.55
N GLN A 196 -11.09 11.60 -4.58
CA GLN A 196 -12.07 12.06 -3.60
C GLN A 196 -11.48 12.90 -2.47
N LYS A 197 -10.18 13.22 -2.49
CA LYS A 197 -9.51 14.00 -1.44
C LYS A 197 -9.67 13.37 -0.06
N VAL A 198 -9.56 12.04 0.03
CA VAL A 198 -9.42 11.36 1.32
C VAL A 198 -7.99 10.86 1.49
N THR A 199 -7.55 10.81 2.74
CA THR A 199 -6.28 10.23 3.14
C THR A 199 -6.51 8.83 3.67
N ILE A 200 -5.60 7.92 3.34
CA ILE A 200 -5.53 6.55 3.86
C ILE A 200 -4.36 6.53 4.83
N ASP A 201 -4.59 6.24 6.10
CA ASP A 201 -3.55 6.15 7.15
C ASP A 201 -3.22 4.69 7.51
N GLU A 202 -4.19 3.78 7.36
CA GLU A 202 -4.02 2.33 7.45
C GLU A 202 -4.79 1.62 6.33
N SER A 203 -4.21 0.56 5.78
CA SER A 203 -4.93 -0.32 4.85
C SER A 203 -4.54 -1.79 5.00
N GLU A 204 -5.49 -2.67 4.75
CA GLU A 204 -5.34 -4.12 4.76
C GLU A 204 -6.02 -4.69 3.51
N VAL A 205 -5.25 -5.38 2.67
CA VAL A 205 -5.71 -5.96 1.40
C VAL A 205 -5.60 -7.46 1.49
N LYS A 206 -6.72 -8.19 1.48
CA LYS A 206 -6.69 -9.64 1.60
C LYS A 206 -7.42 -10.34 0.46
N THR A 207 -6.74 -11.27 -0.20
CA THR A 207 -7.29 -12.06 -1.29
C THR A 207 -7.68 -13.47 -0.82
N PHE A 208 -8.96 -13.84 -0.99
CA PHE A 208 -9.50 -15.15 -0.65
C PHE A 208 -10.34 -15.70 -1.81
N GLU A 209 -9.99 -16.89 -2.31
CA GLU A 209 -10.78 -17.65 -3.30
C GLU A 209 -11.23 -16.83 -4.55
N GLY A 210 -10.36 -15.96 -5.06
CA GLY A 210 -10.64 -15.11 -6.23
C GLY A 210 -11.45 -13.85 -5.95
N LYS A 211 -11.78 -13.58 -4.67
CA LYS A 211 -12.30 -12.31 -4.19
C LYS A 211 -11.25 -11.59 -3.36
N VAL A 212 -11.23 -10.29 -3.49
CA VAL A 212 -10.41 -9.39 -2.68
C VAL A 212 -11.34 -8.69 -1.69
N ARG A 213 -10.88 -8.59 -0.44
CA ARG A 213 -11.47 -7.78 0.61
C ARG A 213 -10.42 -6.77 1.05
N ASP A 214 -10.65 -5.53 0.65
CA ASP A 214 -9.77 -4.41 1.00
C ASP A 214 -10.42 -3.55 2.06
N ARG A 215 -9.64 -3.19 3.07
CA ARG A 215 -10.04 -2.28 4.15
C ARG A 215 -9.11 -1.09 4.16
N PHE A 216 -9.70 0.10 4.14
CA PHE A 216 -8.97 1.36 4.22
C PHE A 216 -9.54 2.15 5.39
N HIS A 217 -8.73 2.46 6.39
CA HIS A 217 -9.09 3.51 7.32
C HIS A 217 -8.88 4.85 6.62
N ILE A 218 -9.92 5.68 6.57
CA ILE A 218 -9.94 6.90 5.78
C ILE A 218 -10.43 8.10 6.58
N VAL A 219 -9.78 9.23 6.32
CA VAL A 219 -10.09 10.53 6.91
C VAL A 219 -10.09 11.62 5.84
N GLU A 220 -10.72 12.75 6.12
CA GLU A 220 -10.61 13.95 5.28
C GLU A 220 -9.14 14.41 5.22
N LEU A 221 -8.75 15.19 4.21
CA LEU A 221 -7.38 15.77 4.16
C LEU A 221 -7.01 16.59 5.42
N SER A 222 -8.01 17.12 6.13
CA SER A 222 -7.82 17.83 7.39
C SER A 222 -7.58 16.90 8.60
N GLY A 223 -7.65 15.58 8.42
CA GLY A 223 -7.67 14.58 9.48
C GLY A 223 -9.01 14.46 10.22
N ALA A 224 -10.08 15.07 9.69
CA ALA A 224 -11.40 14.98 10.29
C ALA A 224 -12.11 13.67 9.87
N PRO A 225 -13.01 13.12 10.71
CA PRO A 225 -13.83 11.97 10.33
C PRO A 225 -14.70 12.27 9.09
N ILE A 226 -14.95 11.24 8.27
CA ILE A 226 -15.79 11.36 7.07
C ILE A 226 -17.27 11.56 7.47
N SER A 227 -17.86 12.66 7.02
CA SER A 227 -19.27 12.97 7.23
C SER A 227 -20.21 11.98 6.52
N PRO A 228 -21.44 11.75 7.01
CA PRO A 228 -22.39 10.84 6.38
C PRO A 228 -22.65 11.14 4.89
N GLU A 229 -22.74 12.42 4.51
CA GLU A 229 -22.95 12.85 3.13
C GLU A 229 -21.75 12.46 2.24
N ARG A 230 -20.53 12.67 2.75
CA ARG A 230 -19.29 12.30 2.04
C ARG A 230 -19.13 10.80 1.87
N ARG A 231 -19.61 9.98 2.80
CA ARG A 231 -19.55 8.51 2.67
C ARG A 231 -20.25 8.02 1.42
N LEU A 232 -21.43 8.56 1.10
CA LEU A 232 -22.16 8.19 -0.11
C LEU A 232 -21.41 8.60 -1.37
N GLU A 233 -20.84 9.81 -1.40
CA GLU A 233 -20.04 10.29 -2.54
C GLU A 233 -18.81 9.40 -2.78
N ILE A 234 -18.12 9.01 -1.71
CA ILE A 234 -16.97 8.10 -1.77
C ILE A 234 -17.39 6.71 -2.25
N GLN A 235 -18.48 6.16 -1.74
CA GLN A 235 -19.01 4.86 -2.19
C GLN A 235 -19.29 4.87 -3.69
N VAL A 236 -20.00 5.87 -4.19
CA VAL A 236 -20.34 6.01 -5.60
C VAL A 236 -19.07 6.16 -6.46
N ALA A 237 -18.10 6.96 -6.01
CA ALA A 237 -16.85 7.14 -6.72
C ALA A 237 -16.02 5.84 -6.80
N VAL A 238 -15.95 5.08 -5.72
CA VAL A 238 -15.23 3.79 -5.66
C VAL A 238 -15.92 2.76 -6.54
N ILE A 239 -17.24 2.59 -6.44
CA ILE A 239 -17.99 1.68 -7.31
C ILE A 239 -17.80 2.07 -8.78
N GLY A 240 -17.92 3.37 -9.11
CA GLY A 240 -17.72 3.86 -10.46
C GLY A 240 -16.32 3.59 -11.00
N ALA A 241 -15.28 3.73 -10.17
CA ALA A 241 -13.90 3.41 -10.54
C ALA A 241 -13.69 1.90 -10.79
N LEU A 242 -14.49 1.05 -10.16
CA LEU A 242 -14.37 -0.40 -10.28
C LEU A 242 -15.21 -0.96 -11.45
N GLU A 243 -16.39 -0.41 -11.71
CA GLU A 243 -17.34 -0.94 -12.69
C GLU A 243 -17.23 -0.31 -14.07
N LEU A 244 -16.81 0.95 -14.18
CA LEU A 244 -16.75 1.64 -15.47
C LEU A 244 -15.40 1.39 -16.16
N PRO A 245 -15.38 0.93 -17.42
CA PRO A 245 -14.18 1.07 -18.23
C PRO A 245 -13.93 2.58 -18.38
N ARG A 246 -12.89 3.11 -17.71
CA ARG A 246 -12.46 4.50 -17.93
C ARG A 246 -12.06 4.62 -19.40
N ASN A 247 -12.90 5.26 -20.21
CA ASN A 247 -12.57 5.59 -21.59
C ASN A 247 -11.28 6.43 -21.60
N PRO A 248 -10.28 6.10 -22.44
CA PRO A 248 -9.14 6.98 -22.61
C PRO A 248 -9.65 8.32 -23.16
N SER A 249 -9.33 9.41 -22.46
CA SER A 249 -9.57 10.79 -22.93
C SER A 249 -8.48 11.22 -23.89
#